data_AF-A0A139BNH7-F1
#
_entry.id   AF-A0A139BNH7-F1
#
_cell.length_a   1.000
_cell.length_b   1.000
_cell.length_c   1.000
_cell.angle_alpha   90.00
_cell.angle_beta   90.00
_cell.angle_gamma   90.00
#
_symmetry.space_group_name_H-M   'P 1'
#
loop_
_entity.id
_entity.type
_entity.pdbx_description
1 polymer ?
#
loop_
_entity_poly.entity_id
_entity_poly.type
_entity_poly.pdbx_seq_one_letter_code
_entity_poly.pdbx_strand_id
1 'polypeptide(L)'
;MIHPGSVEDKDPSARDIQSAALTLKADFVFTIMEAWSLRPDKIPQMNAILDQYGSLGASPYAIDTCSLMLETRHGMWAAQPQIKPRGISRKKRTIGVVWFRYYSEVAGRFMHLLPRKSPLIPGS
;
A
#
# COMPACT_ATOMS: atom_id res chain seq x y z
N MET A 1 3.62 18.21 2.58
CA MET A 1 3.61 17.26 3.70
C MET A 1 2.27 16.57 3.61
N ILE A 2 2.25 15.25 3.41
CA ILE A 2 1.00 14.50 3.42
C ILE A 2 0.52 14.51 4.88
N HIS A 3 -0.75 14.77 5.11
CA HIS A 3 -1.35 14.65 6.44
C HIS A 3 -2.07 13.30 6.54
N PRO A 4 -1.91 12.54 7.63
CA PRO A 4 -2.67 11.31 7.80
C PRO A 4 -4.16 11.66 7.90
N GLY A 5 -4.97 11.14 6.97
CA GLY A 5 -6.41 11.01 7.20
C GLY A 5 -6.68 10.10 8.40
N SER A 6 -7.81 10.29 9.08
CA SER A 6 -8.13 9.55 10.30
C SER A 6 -8.10 8.04 10.05
N VAL A 7 -7.78 7.27 11.09
CA VAL A 7 -7.74 5.81 11.01
C VAL A 7 -9.14 5.25 10.72
N GLU A 8 -10.18 5.92 11.24
CA GLU A 8 -11.58 5.56 11.14
C GLU A 8 -12.16 5.77 9.73
N ASP A 9 -11.70 6.79 9.00
CA ASP A 9 -12.19 7.07 7.63
C ASP A 9 -11.74 6.02 6.59
N LYS A 10 -10.74 5.19 6.93
CA LYS A 10 -10.12 4.23 5.98
C LYS A 10 -10.77 2.85 5.98
N ASP A 11 -11.44 2.46 7.07
CA ASP A 11 -12.14 1.18 7.17
C ASP A 11 -13.42 1.10 6.30
N PRO A 12 -14.21 2.18 6.14
CA PRO A 12 -15.33 2.22 5.19
C PRO A 12 -14.88 2.04 3.74
N SER A 13 -13.82 2.74 3.31
CA SER A 13 -13.35 2.65 1.91
C SER A 13 -12.90 1.25 1.52
N ALA A 14 -12.22 0.52 2.42
CA ALA A 14 -11.81 -0.85 2.15
C ALA A 14 -13.02 -1.78 1.96
N ARG A 15 -14.08 -1.61 2.78
CA ARG A 15 -15.33 -2.38 2.67
C ARG A 15 -16.10 -2.06 1.40
N ASP A 16 -16.12 -0.80 0.99
CA ASP A 16 -16.76 -0.39 -0.26
C ASP A 16 -16.05 -0.99 -1.48
N ILE A 17 -14.71 -0.99 -1.48
CA ILE A 17 -13.91 -1.63 -2.53
C ILE A 17 -14.17 -3.14 -2.58
N GLN A 18 -14.19 -3.81 -1.43
CA GLN A 18 -14.50 -5.25 -1.34
C GLN A 18 -15.90 -5.55 -1.90
N SER A 19 -16.88 -4.75 -1.53
CA SER A 19 -18.27 -4.92 -1.97
C SER A 19 -18.37 -4.73 -3.49
N ALA A 20 -17.76 -3.67 -4.03
CA ALA A 20 -17.71 -3.42 -5.47
C ALA A 20 -16.98 -4.54 -6.22
N ALA A 21 -15.83 -5.00 -5.72
CA ALA A 21 -15.08 -6.10 -6.31
C ALA A 21 -15.89 -7.41 -6.36
N LEU A 22 -16.65 -7.70 -5.30
CA LEU A 22 -17.55 -8.85 -5.25
C LEU A 22 -18.69 -8.72 -6.28
N THR A 23 -19.39 -7.58 -6.31
CA THR A 23 -20.49 -7.33 -7.25
C THR A 23 -20.03 -7.43 -8.70
N LEU A 24 -18.86 -6.86 -9.01
CA LEU A 24 -18.28 -6.87 -10.35
C LEU A 24 -17.60 -8.20 -10.71
N LYS A 25 -17.52 -9.16 -9.78
CA LYS A 25 -16.75 -10.41 -9.92
C LYS A 25 -15.31 -10.14 -10.38
N ALA A 26 -14.70 -9.09 -9.83
CA ALA A 26 -13.39 -8.61 -10.28
C ALA A 26 -12.32 -9.72 -10.23
N ASP A 27 -11.46 -9.73 -11.24
CA ASP A 27 -10.32 -10.65 -11.29
C ASP A 27 -9.09 -10.08 -10.57
N PHE A 28 -9.02 -8.75 -10.46
CA PHE A 28 -7.99 -8.03 -9.72
C PHE A 28 -8.54 -6.74 -9.10
N VAL A 29 -7.87 -6.26 -8.05
CA VAL A 29 -8.04 -4.91 -7.50
C VAL A 29 -6.67 -4.23 -7.55
N PHE A 30 -6.60 -3.05 -8.16
CA PHE A 30 -5.39 -2.25 -8.20
C PHE A 30 -5.58 -0.95 -7.41
N THR A 31 -4.82 -0.79 -6.33
CA THR A 31 -4.85 0.43 -5.51
C THR A 31 -3.60 1.27 -5.74
N ILE A 32 -3.82 2.58 -5.80
CA ILE A 32 -2.78 3.61 -5.91
C ILE A 32 -3.03 4.60 -4.78
N MET A 33 -2.05 4.77 -3.90
CA MET A 33 -2.16 5.71 -2.80
C MET A 33 -0.83 6.39 -2.51
N GLU A 34 -0.90 7.63 -2.02
CA GLU A 34 0.26 8.21 -1.36
C GLU A 34 0.48 7.50 -0.01
N ALA A 35 1.74 7.22 0.30
CA ALA A 35 2.15 6.48 1.49
C ALA A 35 3.49 7.02 2.02
N TRP A 36 3.87 6.55 3.20
CA TRP A 36 5.18 6.81 3.77
C TRP A 36 6.02 5.54 3.83
N SER A 37 7.30 5.69 3.55
CA SER A 37 8.32 4.69 3.83
C SER A 37 9.46 5.33 4.59
N LEU A 38 10.53 4.57 4.84
CA LEU A 38 11.75 5.04 5.47
C LEU A 38 12.88 5.12 4.45
N ARG A 39 13.84 6.01 4.72
CA ARG A 39 15.12 5.97 4.00
C ARG A 39 15.76 4.57 4.13
N PRO A 40 16.49 4.07 3.11
CA PRO A 40 17.04 2.72 3.13
C PRO A 40 17.87 2.38 4.38
N ASP A 41 18.65 3.34 4.89
CA ASP A 41 19.46 3.19 6.10
C ASP A 41 18.64 3.07 7.39
N LYS A 42 17.35 3.45 7.35
CA LYS A 42 16.43 3.43 8.49
C LYS A 42 15.43 2.28 8.47
N ILE A 43 15.30 1.56 7.35
CA ILE A 43 14.42 0.38 7.24
C ILE A 43 14.71 -0.67 8.32
N PRO A 44 15.97 -1.03 8.63
CA PRO A 44 16.25 -2.00 9.70
C PRO A 44 15.77 -1.57 11.09
N GLN A 45 15.52 -0.27 11.29
CA GLN A 45 15.09 0.32 12.56
C GLN A 45 13.58 0.60 12.58
N MET A 46 12.82 0.09 11.60
CA MET A 46 11.41 0.42 11.40
C MET A 46 10.58 0.22 12.66
N ASN A 47 10.73 -0.90 13.36
CA ASN A 47 9.96 -1.19 14.57
C ASN A 47 10.25 -0.15 15.67
N ALA A 48 11.51 0.13 15.95
CA ALA A 48 11.89 1.15 16.94
C ALA A 48 11.37 2.56 16.56
N ILE A 49 11.36 2.89 15.26
CA ILE A 49 10.79 4.14 14.76
C ILE A 49 9.27 4.18 14.96
N LEU A 50 8.57 3.07 14.69
CA LEU A 50 7.13 2.97 14.95
C LEU A 50 6.83 3.09 16.45
N ASP A 51 7.62 2.45 17.31
CA ASP A 51 7.47 2.53 18.76
C ASP A 51 7.67 3.97 19.27
N GLN A 52 8.66 4.68 18.73
CA GLN A 52 8.99 6.04 19.15
C GLN A 52 8.01 7.09 18.62
N TYR A 53 7.59 6.99 17.35
CA TYR A 53 6.83 8.04 16.66
C TYR A 53 5.36 7.67 16.41
N GLY A 54 4.94 6.44 16.71
CA GLY A 54 3.58 5.92 16.51
C GLY A 54 3.18 5.67 15.05
N SER A 55 3.86 6.29 14.08
CA SER A 55 3.65 6.07 12.65
C SER A 55 4.88 6.45 11.84
N LEU A 56 5.02 5.87 10.64
CA LEU A 56 6.10 6.27 9.73
C LEU A 56 6.00 7.74 9.32
N GLY A 57 4.77 8.25 9.10
CA GLY A 57 4.55 9.64 8.69
C GLY A 57 4.89 10.69 9.75
N ALA A 58 4.91 10.31 11.04
CA ALA A 58 5.33 11.18 12.14
C ALA A 58 6.86 11.16 12.36
N SER A 59 7.58 10.23 11.72
CA SER A 59 9.03 10.13 11.85
C SER A 59 9.76 11.21 11.04
N PRO A 60 10.84 11.82 11.55
CA PRO A 60 11.70 12.71 10.76
C PRO A 60 12.43 11.99 9.62
N TYR A 61 12.40 10.66 9.58
CA TYR A 61 13.03 9.84 8.56
C TYR A 61 12.07 9.42 7.44
N ALA A 62 10.81 9.85 7.51
CA ALA A 62 9.79 9.54 6.53
C ALA A 62 10.17 10.05 5.15
N ILE A 63 9.94 9.21 4.13
CA ILE A 63 9.94 9.61 2.74
C ILE A 63 8.57 9.36 2.14
N ASP A 64 8.11 10.31 1.32
CA ASP A 64 6.87 10.15 0.56
C ASP A 64 7.09 9.12 -0.56
N THR A 65 6.18 8.15 -0.63
CA THR A 65 6.16 7.09 -1.64
C THR A 65 4.77 6.97 -2.24
N CYS A 66 4.69 6.40 -3.43
CA CYS A 66 3.42 6.00 -4.02
C CYS A 66 3.32 4.49 -3.86
N SER A 67 2.33 4.03 -3.10
CA SER A 67 2.05 2.60 -2.95
C SER A 67 1.16 2.15 -4.10
N LEU A 68 1.67 1.21 -4.89
CA LEU A 68 1.00 0.57 -6.01
C LEU A 68 0.80 -0.89 -5.63
N MET A 69 -0.45 -1.32 -5.47
CA MET A 69 -0.75 -2.68 -5.00
C MET A 69 -1.76 -3.34 -5.94
N LEU A 70 -1.29 -4.36 -6.65
CA LEU A 70 -2.10 -5.21 -7.52
C LEU A 70 -2.41 -6.50 -6.78
N GLU A 71 -3.63 -6.61 -6.28
CA GLU A 71 -4.15 -7.84 -5.72
C GLU A 71 -4.87 -8.64 -6.79
N THR A 72 -4.55 -9.93 -6.89
CA THR A 72 -5.25 -10.88 -7.76
C THR A 72 -5.63 -12.11 -6.94
N ARG A 73 -6.40 -13.03 -7.54
CA ARG A 73 -6.67 -14.35 -6.93
C ARG A 73 -5.44 -15.23 -6.75
N HIS A 74 -4.30 -14.88 -7.35
CA HIS A 74 -3.06 -15.65 -7.36
C HIS A 74 -1.97 -15.06 -6.47
N GLY A 75 -2.26 -13.98 -5.76
CA GLY A 75 -1.31 -13.28 -4.91
C GLY A 75 -1.22 -11.80 -5.27
N MET A 76 -0.17 -11.15 -4.76
CA MET A 76 -0.05 -9.71 -4.77
C MET A 76 1.26 -9.24 -5.39
N TRP A 77 1.17 -8.19 -6.20
CA TRP A 77 2.32 -7.46 -6.70
C TRP A 77 2.30 -6.06 -6.13
N ALA A 78 3.36 -5.68 -5.44
CA ALA A 78 3.48 -4.35 -4.86
C ALA A 78 4.73 -3.62 -5.38
N ALA A 79 4.61 -2.31 -5.53
CA ALA A 79 5.71 -1.40 -5.79
C ALA A 79 5.53 -0.14 -4.94
N GLN A 80 6.64 0.39 -4.42
CA GLN A 80 6.64 1.63 -3.63
C GLN A 80 7.69 2.62 -4.14
N PRO A 81 7.55 3.13 -5.38
CA PRO A 81 8.43 4.18 -5.87
C PRO A 81 8.39 5.43 -4.98
N GLN A 82 9.54 6.07 -4.79
CA GLN A 82 9.60 7.36 -4.10
C GLN A 82 8.89 8.44 -4.92
N ILE A 83 8.12 9.30 -4.24
CA ILE A 83 7.56 10.51 -4.85
C ILE A 83 8.59 11.63 -4.73
N LYS A 84 9.09 12.10 -5.86
CA LYS A 84 10.15 13.10 -5.96
C LYS A 84 9.72 14.34 -6.76
N PRO A 85 10.43 15.48 -6.66
CA PRO A 85 10.20 16.62 -7.53
C PRO A 85 10.37 16.27 -9.02
N ARG A 86 9.60 16.95 -9.88
CA ARG A 86 9.69 16.83 -11.33
C ARG A 86 10.45 18.04 -11.90
N GLY A 87 11.69 17.82 -12.29
CA GLY A 87 12.59 18.88 -12.77
C GLY A 87 13.03 19.82 -11.64
N ILE A 88 13.21 21.11 -11.95
CA ILE A 88 13.72 22.12 -11.01
C ILE A 88 12.65 22.56 -9.98
N SER A 89 11.37 22.44 -10.32
CA SER A 89 10.28 22.88 -9.45
C SER A 89 9.96 21.87 -8.36
N ARG A 90 10.04 22.28 -7.10
CA ARG A 90 9.56 21.49 -5.94
C ARG A 90 8.04 21.32 -5.88
N LYS A 91 7.27 22.14 -6.61
CA LYS A 91 5.80 22.06 -6.62
C LYS A 91 5.27 20.95 -7.53
N LYS A 92 6.00 20.62 -8.60
CA LYS A 92 5.63 19.52 -9.49
C LYS A 92 6.24 18.24 -8.93
N ARG A 93 5.44 17.19 -8.75
CA ARG A 93 5.89 15.88 -8.25
C ARG A 93 5.78 14.81 -9.33
N THR A 94 6.54 13.74 -9.18
CA THR A 94 6.52 12.55 -10.04
C THR A 94 6.93 11.32 -9.22
N ILE A 95 6.64 10.13 -9.73
CA ILE A 95 7.06 8.87 -9.13
C ILE A 95 8.35 8.39 -9.78
N GLY A 96 9.21 7.75 -8.99
CA GLY A 96 10.39 7.06 -9.49
C GLY A 96 10.08 5.88 -10.40
N VAL A 97 11.12 5.13 -10.78
CA VAL A 97 10.95 3.89 -11.56
C VAL A 97 10.13 2.89 -10.76
N VAL A 98 9.16 2.26 -11.41
CA VAL A 98 8.25 1.29 -10.81
C VAL A 98 8.78 -0.12 -11.06
N TRP A 99 9.04 -0.86 -9.99
CA TRP A 99 9.40 -2.28 -10.04
C TRP A 99 8.46 -3.06 -9.14
N PHE A 100 7.57 -3.85 -9.74
CA PHE A 100 6.69 -4.72 -9.00
C PHE A 100 7.46 -5.92 -8.46
N ARG A 101 7.24 -6.21 -7.18
CA ARG A 101 7.70 -7.43 -6.54
C ARG A 101 6.49 -8.25 -6.13
N TYR A 102 6.58 -9.56 -6.34
CA TYR A 102 5.58 -10.50 -5.88
C TYR A 102 5.73 -10.72 -4.38
N TYR A 103 4.60 -10.72 -3.68
CA TYR A 103 4.51 -11.03 -2.27
C TYR A 103 3.45 -12.11 -2.07
N SER A 104 3.85 -13.22 -1.44
CA SER A 104 2.94 -14.28 -1.03
C SER A 104 2.08 -13.87 0.17
N GLU A 105 2.61 -13.01 1.03
CA GLU A 105 1.94 -12.52 2.22
C GLU A 105 2.27 -11.03 2.42
N VAL A 106 1.25 -10.18 2.46
CA VAL A 106 1.39 -8.76 2.81
C VAL A 106 0.29 -8.45 3.81
N ALA A 107 0.68 -7.89 4.95
CA ALA A 107 -0.25 -7.38 5.96
C ALA A 107 -0.47 -5.87 5.72
N GLY A 108 -1.72 -5.44 5.75
CA GLY A 108 -2.07 -4.03 5.55
C GLY A 108 -3.57 -3.82 5.38
N ARG A 109 -4.03 -2.59 5.63
CA ARG A 109 -5.48 -2.27 5.65
C ARG A 109 -6.16 -2.33 4.27
N PHE A 110 -5.40 -2.18 3.19
CA PHE A 110 -5.89 -2.31 1.82
C PHE A 110 -5.49 -3.64 1.17
N MET A 111 -5.26 -4.67 1.99
CA MET A 111 -4.96 -6.03 1.56
C MET A 111 -6.16 -6.93 1.79
N HIS A 112 -6.25 -8.01 1.02
CA HIS A 112 -7.40 -8.91 1.04
C HIS A 112 -8.69 -8.21 0.60
N LEU A 113 -8.57 -7.36 -0.43
CA LEU A 113 -9.70 -6.68 -1.06
C LEU A 113 -10.47 -7.60 -2.00
N LEU A 114 -9.84 -8.67 -2.48
CA LEU A 114 -10.52 -9.74 -3.19
C LEU A 114 -10.96 -10.83 -2.21
N PRO A 115 -12.13 -11.46 -2.43
CA PRO A 115 -12.49 -12.68 -1.74
C PRO A 115 -11.39 -13.72 -1.96
N ARG A 116 -10.80 -14.25 -0.87
CA ARG A 116 -9.94 -15.42 -0.98
C ARG A 116 -10.76 -16.54 -1.60
N LYS A 117 -10.23 -17.24 -2.62
CA LYS A 117 -10.83 -18.51 -3.01
C LYS A 117 -10.85 -19.38 -1.75
N SER A 118 -12.03 -19.90 -1.40
CA SER A 118 -12.11 -21.01 -0.45
C SER A 118 -11.10 -22.06 -0.93
N PRO A 119 -10.25 -22.64 -0.05
CA PRO A 119 -9.40 -23.75 -0.48
C PRO A 119 -10.33 -24.76 -1.14
N LEU A 120 -10.00 -25.14 -2.38
CA LEU A 120 -10.68 -26.26 -3.03
C LEU A 120 -10.59 -27.42 -2.03
N ILE A 121 -11.74 -27.87 -1.52
CA ILE A 121 -11.78 -29.14 -0.81
C ILE A 121 -11.32 -30.15 -1.87
N PRO A 122 -10.18 -30.84 -1.69
CA PRO A 122 -9.77 -31.83 -2.66
C PRO A 122 -10.81 -32.95 -2.65
N GLY A 123 -11.57 -33.09 -3.75
CA GLY A 123 -12.46 -34.25 -3.96
C GLY A 123 -13.98 -34.03 -3.96
N SER A 124 -14.49 -32.89 -4.43
CA SER A 124 -15.90 -32.77 -4.84
C SER A 124 -16.05 -32.90 -6.35
#